data_AF-A0A936FBL5-F1
#
_entry.id   AF-A0A936FBL5-F1
#
_cell.length_a   1.000
_cell.length_b   1.000
_cell.length_c   1.000
_cell.angle_alpha   90.00
_cell.angle_beta   90.00
_cell.angle_gamma   90.00
#
_symmetry.space_group_name_H-M   'P 1'
#
loop_
_entity.id
_entity.type
_entity.pdbx_description
1 polymer ?
#
loop_
_entity_poly.entity_id
_entity_poly.type
_entity_poly.pdbx_seq_one_letter_code
_entity_poly.pdbx_strand_id
1 'polypeptide(L)'
;MRRLLPFLLLAACSAPPPAPAPRPAPAAPPTIASPPPVAPEQPVTGQWADMYADKGEWVYRQDERGSIALFGEAGRDALFMLRCDKPRRRIFMSRAGEVWNADSVGMTIYTSSGRKTFTVRRTGATPPYVAIELDPKEPHLDAMAFSRGKFLATLAGRPNLVIPNWAEVGRVVEDCRI
;
A
#
# COMPACT_ATOMS: atom_id res chain seq x y z
N MET A 1 -39.81 22.48 96.79
CA MET A 1 -40.90 22.64 95.82
C MET A 1 -40.46 21.96 94.52
N ARG A 2 -40.77 20.67 94.29
CA ARG A 2 -41.99 20.11 93.63
C ARG A 2 -42.14 20.52 92.15
N ARG A 3 -41.90 19.57 91.23
CA ARG A 3 -42.74 19.10 90.09
C ARG A 3 -41.84 18.37 89.06
N LEU A 4 -41.86 17.03 88.95
CA LEU A 4 -42.77 16.14 88.19
C LEU A 4 -42.81 16.39 86.66
N LEU A 5 -42.31 15.37 85.90
CA LEU A 5 -42.74 14.77 84.59
C LEU A 5 -43.15 15.71 83.44
N PRO A 6 -42.96 15.38 82.13
CA PRO A 6 -43.22 14.05 81.56
C PRO A 6 -42.35 13.60 80.34
N PHE A 7 -42.47 12.29 80.08
CA PHE A 7 -42.20 11.60 78.81
C PHE A 7 -42.92 12.27 77.62
N LEU A 8 -42.23 12.44 76.49
CA LEU A 8 -42.88 12.54 75.18
C LEU A 8 -42.24 11.54 74.21
N LEU A 9 -43.02 10.51 73.87
CA LEU A 9 -42.83 9.59 72.77
C LEU A 9 -43.03 10.35 71.46
N LEU A 10 -42.01 10.41 70.61
CA LEU A 10 -42.15 10.84 69.22
C LEU A 10 -41.95 9.63 68.30
N ALA A 11 -43.07 9.32 67.64
CA ALA A 11 -43.34 8.29 66.67
C ALA A 11 -42.21 8.08 65.64
N ALA A 12 -41.90 6.80 65.42
CA ALA A 12 -41.17 6.32 64.27
C ALA A 12 -42.01 6.50 63.00
N CYS A 13 -41.57 7.38 62.09
CA CYS A 13 -42.00 7.38 60.69
C CYS A 13 -40.77 7.04 59.83
N SER A 14 -40.54 5.75 59.58
CA SER A 14 -39.57 5.32 58.57
C SER A 14 -40.20 5.48 57.18
N ALA A 15 -39.68 6.40 56.37
CA ALA A 15 -40.06 6.55 54.98
C ALA A 15 -39.63 5.29 54.17
N PRO A 16 -40.43 4.83 53.20
CA PRO A 16 -40.04 3.71 52.34
C PRO A 16 -38.84 4.09 51.47
N PRO A 17 -37.92 3.16 51.18
CA PRO A 17 -36.74 3.45 50.38
C PRO A 17 -37.15 3.86 48.95
N PRO A 18 -36.46 4.86 48.37
CA PRO A 18 -36.76 5.32 47.02
C PRO A 18 -36.53 4.20 46.00
N ALA A 19 -37.41 4.15 44.99
CA ALA A 19 -37.35 3.15 43.93
C ALA A 19 -36.00 3.22 43.18
N PRO A 20 -35.43 2.07 42.76
CA PRO A 20 -34.18 2.04 42.02
C PRO A 20 -34.28 2.85 40.71
N ALA A 21 -33.27 3.69 40.46
CA ALA A 21 -33.21 4.48 39.24
C ALA A 21 -33.14 3.59 37.98
N PRO A 22 -33.76 4.00 36.86
CA PRO A 22 -33.66 3.28 35.59
C PRO A 22 -32.21 3.15 35.13
N ARG A 23 -31.82 1.94 34.71
CA ARG A 23 -30.47 1.66 34.20
C ARG A 23 -30.24 2.44 32.89
N PRO A 24 -29.08 3.11 32.69
CA PRO A 24 -28.75 3.78 31.44
C PRO A 24 -28.80 2.80 30.26
N ALA A 25 -29.39 3.25 29.14
CA ALA A 25 -29.42 2.47 27.91
C ALA A 25 -27.98 2.25 27.36
N PRO A 26 -27.69 1.09 26.72
CA PRO A 26 -26.40 0.85 26.09
C PRO A 26 -26.08 1.90 25.02
N ALA A 27 -24.85 2.42 25.05
CA ALA A 27 -24.37 3.36 24.04
C ALA A 27 -24.37 2.70 22.65
N ALA A 28 -24.78 3.45 21.62
CA ALA A 28 -24.75 2.98 20.25
C ALA A 28 -23.30 2.62 19.83
N PRO A 29 -23.10 1.55 19.05
CA PRO A 29 -21.78 1.19 18.55
C PRO A 29 -21.22 2.31 17.66
N PRO A 30 -19.89 2.55 17.68
CA PRO A 30 -19.28 3.56 16.83
C PRO A 30 -19.48 3.22 15.35
N THR A 31 -19.98 4.18 14.58
CA THR A 31 -20.04 4.10 13.12
C THR A 31 -18.60 4.05 12.58
N ILE A 32 -18.20 2.91 12.02
CA ILE A 32 -16.96 2.80 11.24
C ILE A 32 -17.16 3.58 9.95
N ALA A 33 -16.38 4.64 9.75
CA ALA A 33 -16.37 5.36 8.49
C ALA A 33 -15.91 4.44 7.35
N SER A 34 -16.66 4.38 6.26
CA SER A 34 -16.26 3.63 5.06
C SER A 34 -14.91 4.14 4.54
N PRO A 35 -14.01 3.25 4.08
CA PRO A 35 -12.73 3.67 3.52
C PRO A 35 -12.96 4.59 2.31
N PRO A 36 -12.11 5.62 2.10
CA PRO A 36 -12.23 6.52 0.96
C PRO A 36 -12.17 5.73 -0.36
N PRO A 37 -12.95 6.11 -1.38
CA PRO A 37 -12.92 5.45 -2.68
C PRO A 37 -11.51 5.52 -3.27
N VAL A 38 -11.01 4.38 -3.75
CA VAL A 38 -9.73 4.28 -4.45
C VAL A 38 -9.79 5.20 -5.67
N ALA A 39 -8.85 6.15 -5.78
CA ALA A 39 -8.77 7.01 -6.94
C ALA A 39 -8.58 6.15 -8.21
N PRO A 40 -9.34 6.40 -9.30
CA PRO A 40 -9.21 5.61 -10.51
C PRO A 40 -7.79 5.71 -11.08
N GLU A 41 -7.35 4.64 -11.75
CA GLU A 41 -6.12 4.65 -12.54
C GLU A 41 -6.24 5.73 -13.63
N GLN A 42 -5.17 6.50 -13.87
CA GLN A 42 -5.23 7.52 -14.93
C GLN A 42 -5.45 6.82 -16.26
N PRO A 43 -6.46 7.24 -17.06
CA PRO A 43 -6.67 6.65 -18.37
C PRO A 43 -5.39 6.82 -19.18
N VAL A 44 -4.92 5.72 -19.77
CA VAL A 44 -3.87 5.78 -20.79
C VAL A 44 -4.51 6.38 -22.03
N THR A 45 -4.53 7.72 -22.11
CA THR A 45 -5.10 8.46 -23.23
C THR A 45 -4.11 8.40 -24.39
N GLY A 46 -4.47 7.69 -25.47
CA GLY A 46 -3.60 7.46 -26.62
C GLY A 46 -2.81 6.15 -26.55
N GLN A 47 -1.96 5.90 -27.55
CA GLN A 47 -1.04 4.76 -27.52
C GLN A 47 0.10 5.12 -26.56
N TRP A 48 0.22 4.42 -25.42
CA TRP A 48 1.32 4.63 -24.47
C TRP A 48 2.71 4.57 -25.15
N ALA A 49 2.81 3.84 -26.27
CA ALA A 49 4.00 3.73 -27.08
C ALA A 49 4.49 5.08 -27.65
N ASP A 50 3.63 6.09 -27.75
CA ASP A 50 3.98 7.43 -28.25
C ASP A 50 4.47 8.37 -27.14
N MET A 51 4.31 7.99 -25.87
CA MET A 51 4.79 8.78 -24.73
C MET A 51 6.32 8.79 -24.68
N TYR A 52 6.92 9.93 -24.35
CA TYR A 52 8.35 9.96 -24.03
C TYR A 52 8.63 9.23 -22.71
N ALA A 53 9.82 8.64 -22.60
CA ALA A 53 10.27 8.09 -21.33
C ALA A 53 10.40 9.21 -20.29
N ASP A 54 10.03 8.92 -19.05
CA ASP A 54 10.22 9.84 -17.95
C ASP A 54 11.71 10.08 -17.69
N LYS A 55 12.03 11.25 -17.13
CA LYS A 55 13.41 11.59 -16.76
C LYS A 55 13.91 10.64 -15.67
N GLY A 56 15.06 10.04 -15.91
CA GLY A 56 15.72 9.18 -14.94
C GLY A 56 16.79 8.33 -15.61
N GLU A 57 17.66 7.76 -14.79
CA GLU A 57 18.71 6.84 -15.18
C GLU A 57 18.49 5.51 -14.47
N TRP A 58 18.99 4.43 -15.08
CA TRP A 58 19.11 3.15 -14.40
C TRP A 58 20.42 3.06 -13.63
N VAL A 59 20.34 2.60 -12.40
CA VAL A 59 21.49 2.28 -11.57
C VAL A 59 21.39 0.82 -11.13
N TYR A 60 22.28 -0.01 -11.67
CA TYR A 60 22.42 -1.40 -11.27
C TYR A 60 23.47 -1.55 -10.17
N ARG A 61 23.17 -2.38 -9.17
CA ARG A 61 24.09 -2.75 -8.08
C ARG A 61 23.86 -4.19 -7.66
N GLN A 62 24.86 -4.76 -7.01
CA GLN A 62 24.75 -6.03 -6.28
C GLN A 62 25.02 -5.79 -4.80
N ASP A 63 24.32 -6.52 -3.96
CA ASP A 63 24.52 -6.58 -2.51
C ASP A 63 24.31 -8.01 -2.01
N GLU A 64 24.37 -8.21 -0.69
CA GLU A 64 24.24 -9.54 -0.07
C GLU A 64 22.91 -10.25 -0.40
N ARG A 65 21.86 -9.50 -0.73
CA ARG A 65 20.55 -10.06 -1.07
C ARG A 65 20.45 -10.49 -2.53
N GLY A 66 21.33 -10.03 -3.40
CA GLY A 66 21.32 -10.33 -4.83
C GLY A 66 21.62 -9.09 -5.67
N SER A 67 20.87 -8.90 -6.76
CA SER A 67 21.01 -7.73 -7.62
C SER A 67 19.80 -6.80 -7.52
N ILE A 68 20.03 -5.51 -7.77
CA ILE A 68 19.00 -4.49 -7.79
C ILE A 68 19.27 -3.49 -8.92
N ALA A 69 18.22 -3.14 -9.64
CA ALA A 69 18.19 -2.04 -10.59
C ALA A 69 17.20 -0.98 -10.10
N LEU A 70 17.66 0.26 -10.03
CA LEU A 70 16.90 1.42 -9.57
C LEU A 70 16.72 2.39 -10.74
N PHE A 71 15.49 2.82 -11.00
CA PHE A 71 15.22 3.86 -11.99
C PHE A 71 14.73 5.14 -11.32
N GLY A 72 15.35 6.27 -11.65
CA GLY A 72 14.95 7.59 -11.15
C GLY A 72 15.99 8.67 -11.44
N GLU A 73 15.73 9.90 -11.00
CA GLU A 73 16.70 10.99 -11.10
C GLU A 73 17.86 10.80 -10.11
N ALA A 74 19.07 11.13 -10.54
CA ALA A 74 20.26 11.02 -9.69
C ALA A 74 20.12 11.84 -8.40
N GLY A 75 20.49 11.24 -7.25
CA GLY A 75 20.40 11.88 -5.94
C GLY A 75 18.98 11.94 -5.35
N ARG A 76 17.99 11.32 -5.99
CA ARG A 76 16.62 11.17 -5.45
C ARG A 76 16.27 9.71 -5.21
N ASP A 77 15.17 9.48 -4.49
CA ASP A 77 14.59 8.16 -4.33
C ASP A 77 14.15 7.57 -5.69
N ALA A 78 14.28 6.26 -5.84
CA ALA A 78 13.91 5.57 -7.07
C ALA A 78 12.39 5.65 -7.32
N LEU A 79 11.99 5.85 -8.57
CA LEU A 79 10.59 5.80 -8.98
C LEU A 79 10.12 4.35 -9.20
N PHE A 80 11.04 3.50 -9.67
CA PHE A 80 10.80 2.09 -9.94
C PHE A 80 12.05 1.26 -9.61
N MET A 81 11.84 0.03 -9.14
CA MET A 81 12.92 -0.87 -8.75
C MET A 81 12.63 -2.30 -9.17
N LEU A 82 13.65 -2.98 -9.64
CA LEU A 82 13.67 -4.43 -9.79
C LEU A 82 14.75 -5.00 -8.89
N ARG A 83 14.38 -5.95 -8.04
CA ARG A 83 15.27 -6.59 -7.09
C ARG A 83 15.20 -8.10 -7.32
N CYS A 84 16.33 -8.74 -7.58
CA CYS A 84 16.46 -10.16 -7.33
C CYS A 84 16.80 -10.39 -5.86
N ASP A 85 15.95 -11.13 -5.15
CA ASP A 85 16.28 -11.74 -3.87
C ASP A 85 16.78 -13.15 -4.16
N LYS A 86 18.10 -13.29 -4.26
CA LYS A 86 18.76 -14.54 -4.65
C LYS A 86 18.52 -15.67 -3.64
N PRO A 87 18.61 -15.45 -2.31
CA PRO A 87 18.26 -16.47 -1.33
C PRO A 87 16.83 -17.01 -1.47
N ARG A 88 15.85 -16.14 -1.77
CA ARG A 88 14.46 -16.56 -1.95
C ARG A 88 14.11 -16.97 -3.38
N ARG A 89 15.01 -16.72 -4.33
CA ARG A 89 14.77 -16.83 -5.78
C ARG A 89 13.48 -16.13 -6.21
N ARG A 90 13.28 -14.89 -5.74
CA ARG A 90 12.10 -14.08 -6.07
C ARG A 90 12.51 -12.74 -6.63
N ILE A 91 11.74 -12.24 -7.58
CA ILE A 91 11.89 -10.88 -8.08
C ILE A 91 10.87 -9.99 -7.38
N PHE A 92 11.35 -8.91 -6.78
CA PHE A 92 10.52 -7.85 -6.24
C PHE A 92 10.52 -6.68 -7.22
N MET A 93 9.35 -6.40 -7.79
CA MET A 93 9.10 -5.24 -8.64
C MET A 93 8.40 -4.18 -7.81
N SER A 94 9.07 -3.07 -7.55
CA SER A 94 8.57 -2.02 -6.66
C SER A 94 8.40 -0.69 -7.38
N ARG A 95 7.44 0.10 -6.92
CA ARG A 95 7.15 1.42 -7.46
C ARG A 95 6.86 2.40 -6.33
N ALA A 96 7.41 3.61 -6.45
CA ALA A 96 7.17 4.68 -5.49
C ALA A 96 5.68 5.03 -5.45
N GLY A 97 5.13 5.13 -4.25
CA GLY A 97 3.74 5.46 -4.01
C GLY A 97 3.15 4.74 -2.80
N GLU A 98 2.19 5.41 -2.21
CA GLU A 98 1.28 4.87 -1.20
C GLU A 98 -0.06 4.51 -1.84
N VAL A 99 -0.64 3.39 -1.39
CA VAL A 99 -1.98 2.92 -1.76
C VAL A 99 -2.81 2.71 -0.50
N TRP A 100 -4.07 3.17 -0.49
CA TRP A 100 -4.92 3.10 0.71
C TRP A 100 -5.46 1.69 0.99
N ASN A 101 -5.58 0.84 -0.03
CA ASN A 101 -6.02 -0.55 0.08
C ASN A 101 -5.16 -1.41 -0.87
N ALA A 102 -4.10 -2.04 -0.38
CA ALA A 102 -3.17 -2.77 -1.25
C ALA A 102 -3.83 -4.01 -1.86
N ASP A 103 -4.76 -4.64 -1.14
CA ASP A 103 -5.47 -5.85 -1.61
C ASP A 103 -6.47 -5.57 -2.74
N SER A 104 -6.78 -4.30 -3.04
CA SER A 104 -7.70 -3.92 -4.12
C SER A 104 -7.06 -3.00 -5.17
N VAL A 105 -5.76 -2.71 -5.07
CA VAL A 105 -5.05 -1.87 -6.05
C VAL A 105 -4.10 -2.73 -6.87
N GLY A 106 -4.23 -2.62 -8.19
CA GLY A 106 -3.33 -3.22 -9.15
C GLY A 106 -2.26 -2.23 -9.63
N MET A 107 -1.07 -2.74 -9.92
CA MET A 107 -0.11 -2.07 -10.81
C MET A 107 -0.18 -2.75 -12.17
N THR A 108 -0.48 -2.00 -13.23
CA THR A 108 -0.51 -2.53 -14.59
C THR A 108 0.79 -2.18 -15.31
N ILE A 109 1.39 -3.19 -15.94
CA ILE A 109 2.58 -3.03 -16.76
C ILE A 109 2.20 -3.21 -18.22
N TYR A 110 2.44 -2.19 -19.05
CA TYR A 110 2.23 -2.18 -20.49
C TYR A 110 3.56 -2.33 -21.21
N THR A 111 3.63 -3.28 -22.13
CA THR A 111 4.79 -3.59 -22.96
C THR A 111 4.36 -3.70 -24.43
N SER A 112 5.32 -3.77 -25.36
CA SER A 112 4.99 -3.94 -26.78
C SER A 112 4.25 -5.24 -27.11
N SER A 113 4.33 -6.26 -26.25
CA SER A 113 3.67 -7.56 -26.44
C SER A 113 2.34 -7.69 -25.68
N GLY A 114 1.99 -6.75 -24.81
CA GLY A 114 0.72 -6.78 -24.10
C GLY A 114 0.72 -5.99 -22.80
N ARG A 115 -0.28 -6.22 -21.95
CA ARG A 115 -0.36 -5.63 -20.62
C ARG A 115 -0.79 -6.66 -19.58
N LYS A 116 -0.27 -6.54 -18.36
CA LYS A 116 -0.66 -7.39 -17.23
C LYS A 116 -0.79 -6.55 -15.97
N THR A 117 -1.86 -6.79 -15.23
CA THR A 117 -2.12 -6.17 -13.93
C THR A 117 -1.73 -7.13 -12.82
N PHE A 118 -0.99 -6.62 -11.84
CA PHE A 118 -0.53 -7.36 -10.68
C PHE A 118 -1.07 -6.73 -9.40
N THR A 119 -1.52 -7.54 -8.46
CA THR A 119 -1.87 -7.07 -7.11
C THR A 119 -0.60 -6.64 -6.39
N VAL A 120 -0.60 -5.43 -5.83
CA VAL A 120 0.56 -4.90 -5.11
C VAL A 120 0.42 -5.07 -3.60
N ARG A 121 1.54 -5.03 -2.89
CA ARG A 121 1.60 -5.00 -1.42
C ARG A 121 2.39 -3.80 -0.96
N ARG A 122 2.02 -3.21 0.18
CA ARG A 122 2.84 -2.14 0.79
C ARG A 122 4.13 -2.74 1.33
N THR A 123 5.22 -1.99 1.18
CA THR A 123 6.54 -2.41 1.68
C THR A 123 6.83 -1.92 3.10
N GLY A 124 6.13 -0.89 3.58
CA GLY A 124 6.43 -0.21 4.85
C GLY A 124 7.68 0.70 4.79
N ALA A 125 8.26 0.90 3.60
CA ALA A 125 9.42 1.77 3.40
C ALA A 125 9.07 3.27 3.57
N THR A 126 10.09 4.08 3.84
CA THR A 126 10.04 5.55 3.80
C THR A 126 11.11 6.06 2.82
N PRO A 127 10.74 6.76 1.73
CA PRO A 127 9.38 7.09 1.29
C PRO A 127 8.54 5.85 0.93
N PRO A 128 7.21 5.96 0.82
CA PRO A 128 6.34 4.80 0.62
C PRO A 128 6.53 4.16 -0.76
N TYR A 129 6.60 2.83 -0.77
CA TYR A 129 6.58 2.01 -1.98
C TYR A 129 5.52 0.90 -1.88
N VAL A 130 5.04 0.52 -3.05
CA VAL A 130 4.34 -0.75 -3.26
C VAL A 130 5.22 -1.73 -4.04
N ALA A 131 5.04 -3.03 -3.81
CA ALA A 131 5.81 -4.08 -4.44
C ALA A 131 4.93 -5.25 -4.90
N ILE A 132 5.40 -5.92 -5.94
CA ILE A 132 4.91 -7.21 -6.43
C ILE A 132 6.03 -8.22 -6.24
N GLU A 133 5.70 -9.40 -5.73
CA GLU A 133 6.61 -10.52 -5.65
C GLU A 133 6.33 -11.49 -6.80
N LEU A 134 7.31 -11.69 -7.68
CA LEU A 134 7.18 -12.46 -8.91
C LEU A 134 8.09 -13.70 -8.88
N ASP A 135 7.66 -14.75 -9.56
CA ASP A 135 8.55 -15.85 -9.92
C ASP A 135 9.55 -15.35 -10.99
N PRO A 136 10.85 -15.73 -10.95
CA PRO A 136 11.83 -15.34 -11.96
C PRO A 136 11.47 -15.74 -13.40
N LYS A 137 10.56 -16.71 -13.57
CA LYS A 137 10.04 -17.17 -14.87
C LYS A 137 8.73 -16.48 -15.28
N GLU A 138 8.27 -15.47 -14.54
CA GLU A 138 7.10 -14.69 -14.92
C GLU A 138 7.31 -14.07 -16.31
N PRO A 139 6.51 -14.45 -17.34
CA PRO A 139 6.76 -14.04 -18.72
C PRO A 139 6.73 -12.52 -18.95
N HIS A 140 6.02 -11.78 -18.10
CA HIS A 140 5.94 -10.33 -18.23
C HIS A 140 7.27 -9.62 -17.91
N LEU A 141 8.19 -10.28 -17.22
CA LEU A 141 9.55 -9.77 -17.00
C LEU A 141 10.34 -9.69 -18.32
N ASP A 142 10.25 -10.73 -19.15
CA ASP A 142 10.85 -10.72 -20.49
C ASP A 142 10.14 -9.72 -21.40
N ALA A 143 8.82 -9.63 -21.30
CA ALA A 143 8.04 -8.65 -22.05
C ALA A 143 8.49 -7.21 -21.77
N MET A 144 8.89 -6.90 -20.53
CA MET A 144 9.48 -5.60 -20.18
C MET A 144 10.86 -5.42 -20.82
N ALA A 145 11.75 -6.40 -20.65
CA ALA A 145 13.12 -6.36 -21.16
C ALA A 145 13.18 -6.23 -22.70
N PHE A 146 12.23 -6.85 -23.42
CA PHE A 146 12.16 -6.83 -24.89
C PHE A 146 11.16 -5.83 -25.47
N SER A 147 10.63 -4.91 -24.66
CA SER A 147 9.74 -3.86 -25.16
C SER A 147 10.47 -2.90 -26.13
N ARG A 148 9.74 -2.17 -26.97
CA ARG A 148 10.35 -1.22 -27.94
C ARG A 148 10.76 0.08 -27.26
N GLY A 149 11.94 0.06 -26.63
CA GLY A 149 12.61 1.23 -26.02
C GLY A 149 12.10 1.64 -24.64
N LYS A 150 10.85 1.29 -24.29
CA LYS A 150 10.24 1.60 -22.99
C LYS A 150 9.06 0.68 -22.67
N PHE A 151 8.64 0.68 -21.42
CA PHE A 151 7.39 0.10 -20.94
C PHE A 151 6.70 1.12 -20.02
N LEU A 152 5.40 0.95 -19.79
CA LEU A 152 4.63 1.83 -18.91
C LEU A 152 4.19 1.06 -17.66
N ALA A 153 4.44 1.64 -16.48
CA ALA A 153 3.86 1.20 -15.23
C ALA A 153 2.76 2.19 -14.82
N THR A 154 1.56 1.68 -14.54
CA THR A 154 0.41 2.45 -14.04
C THR A 154 0.02 1.96 -12.65
N LEU A 155 -0.42 2.87 -11.79
CA LEU A 155 -0.77 2.58 -10.40
C LEU A 155 -1.88 3.56 -10.02
N ALA A 156 -2.97 3.03 -9.48
CA ALA A 156 -4.14 3.83 -9.11
C ALA A 156 -3.75 5.02 -8.20
N GLY A 157 -4.25 6.21 -8.53
CA GLY A 157 -3.92 7.45 -7.81
C GLY A 157 -2.48 7.96 -7.98
N ARG A 158 -1.70 7.42 -8.93
CA ARG A 158 -0.37 7.94 -9.29
C ARG A 158 -0.31 8.32 -10.77
N PRO A 159 0.52 9.31 -11.14
CA PRO A 159 0.80 9.60 -12.55
C PRO A 159 1.32 8.36 -13.27
N ASN A 160 1.10 8.25 -14.58
CA ASN A 160 1.73 7.21 -15.40
C ASN A 160 3.25 7.32 -15.34
N LEU A 161 3.97 6.19 -15.28
CA LEU A 161 5.44 6.16 -15.25
C LEU A 161 5.96 5.37 -16.45
N VAL A 162 6.54 6.06 -17.42
CA VAL A 162 7.11 5.49 -18.65
C VAL A 162 8.60 5.27 -18.45
N ILE A 163 9.02 4.01 -18.47
CA ILE A 163 10.35 3.59 -18.03
C ILE A 163 11.12 3.03 -19.23
N PRO A 164 12.35 3.50 -19.51
CA PRO A 164 13.17 2.91 -20.56
C PRO A 164 13.55 1.46 -20.21
N ASN A 165 13.56 0.55 -21.19
CA ASN A 165 13.87 -0.87 -20.95
C ASN A 165 15.35 -1.21 -21.16
N TRP A 166 16.24 -0.41 -20.58
CA TRP A 166 17.69 -0.63 -20.73
C TRP A 166 18.17 -1.96 -20.11
N ALA A 167 19.44 -2.27 -20.34
CA ALA A 167 20.04 -3.59 -20.05
C ALA A 167 19.91 -4.03 -18.58
N GLU A 168 19.76 -3.09 -17.64
CA GLU A 168 19.61 -3.35 -16.21
C GLU A 168 18.36 -4.17 -15.88
N VAL A 169 17.28 -4.01 -16.65
CA VAL A 169 16.04 -4.80 -16.49
C VAL A 169 16.34 -6.28 -16.74
N GLY A 170 16.90 -6.59 -17.91
CA GLY A 170 17.25 -7.97 -18.27
C GLY A 170 18.32 -8.56 -17.34
N ARG A 171 19.30 -7.76 -16.94
CA ARG A 171 20.37 -8.21 -16.04
C ARG A 171 19.84 -8.69 -14.69
N VAL A 172 18.94 -7.94 -14.05
CA VAL A 172 18.33 -8.38 -12.77
C VAL A 172 17.49 -9.63 -12.94
N VAL A 173 16.76 -9.76 -14.06
CA VAL A 173 15.94 -10.94 -14.36
C VAL A 173 16.80 -12.19 -14.51
N GLU A 174 17.88 -12.10 -15.30
CA GLU A 174 18.80 -13.23 -15.52
C GLU A 174 19.57 -13.62 -14.26
N ASP A 175 20.03 -12.65 -13.46
CA ASP A 175 20.69 -12.90 -12.17
C ASP A 175 19.82 -13.73 -11.21
N CYS A 176 18.48 -13.69 -11.36
CA CYS A 176 17.53 -14.41 -10.51
C CYS A 176 17.11 -15.78 -11.04
N ARG A 177 17.44 -16.08 -12.31
CA ARG A 177 17.15 -17.37 -12.95
C ARG A 177 18.23 -18.40 -12.66
N ILE A 178 19.48 -17.93 -12.51
CA ILE A 178 20.67 -18.73 -12.21
C ILE A 178 20.73 -19.27 -10.77
#